data_AF-A0A1Y1WPP5-F1
#
_entry.id   AF-A0A1Y1WPP5-F1
#
_cell.length_a   1.000
_cell.length_b   1.000
_cell.length_c   1.000
_cell.angle_alpha   90.00
_cell.angle_beta   90.00
_cell.angle_gamma   90.00
#
_symmetry.space_group_name_H-M   'P 1'
#
loop_
_entity.id
_entity.type
_entity.pdbx_description
1 polymer ?
#
loop_
_entity_poly.entity_id
_entity_poly.type
_entity_poly.pdbx_seq_one_letter_code
_entity_poly.pdbx_strand_id
1 'polypeptide(L)'
;MIEILILIIITISYTYSYVINSINPLNPLNHDFLKYYVNSDFNNVSDECKNDLNLSIEFSECSPYHLKIYFSNYKEICSTVNSEKCQNFYKDPFSYLPNCKNDSTVINKFSPVAVETAKVGINYYCTTNDDGEICPAPEATLKGLSIRGNKNIISNTCKSRQCIKGLTDYLNNALNNINELEEKSVTSTSRKTLESYKSILEELKSKNCISLIKDATKILNKSFIEC
;
A
#
# COMPACT_ATOMS: atom_id res chain seq x y z
N MET A 1 6.95 -56.41 17.93
CA MET A 1 7.77 -55.35 17.30
C MET A 1 7.01 -54.56 16.25
N ILE A 2 6.28 -55.23 15.34
CA ILE A 2 5.48 -54.58 14.28
C ILE A 2 4.33 -53.73 14.86
N GLU A 3 3.67 -54.18 15.92
CA GLU A 3 2.55 -53.43 16.53
C GLU A 3 2.96 -52.08 17.15
N ILE A 4 4.20 -51.96 17.62
CA ILE A 4 4.72 -50.70 18.20
C ILE A 4 5.00 -49.68 17.10
N LEU A 5 5.41 -50.13 15.91
CA LEU A 5 5.72 -49.25 14.78
C LEU A 5 4.46 -48.56 14.22
N ILE A 6 3.32 -49.26 14.23
CA ILE A 6 2.04 -48.74 13.70
C ILE A 6 1.49 -47.62 14.60
N LEU A 7 1.64 -47.74 15.92
CA LEU A 7 1.21 -46.70 16.88
C LEU A 7 2.01 -45.40 16.76
N ILE A 8 3.30 -45.48 16.44
CA ILE A 8 4.15 -44.29 16.24
C ILE A 8 3.76 -43.54 14.97
N ILE A 9 3.43 -44.24 13.88
CA ILE A 9 3.03 -43.59 12.61
C ILE A 9 1.71 -42.84 12.78
N ILE A 10 0.73 -43.42 13.50
CA ILE A 10 -0.58 -42.79 13.71
C ILE A 10 -0.45 -41.51 14.53
N THR A 11 0.37 -41.49 15.59
CA THR A 11 0.55 -40.31 16.45
C THR A 11 1.27 -39.15 15.75
N ILE A 12 2.20 -39.42 14.83
CA ILE A 12 2.86 -38.38 14.04
C ILE A 12 1.83 -37.71 13.10
N SER A 13 0.92 -38.45 12.47
CA SER A 13 -0.13 -37.87 11.62
C SER A 13 -1.15 -36.99 12.36
N TYR A 14 -1.46 -37.28 13.64
CA TYR A 14 -2.37 -36.46 14.43
C TYR A 14 -1.75 -35.14 14.87
N THR A 15 -0.45 -35.10 15.15
CA THR A 15 0.23 -33.84 15.50
C THR A 15 0.43 -32.94 14.28
N TYR A 16 0.67 -33.49 13.08
CA TYR A 16 0.72 -32.71 11.84
C TYR A 16 -0.64 -32.07 11.48
N SER A 17 -1.76 -32.77 11.70
CA SER A 17 -3.10 -32.20 11.44
C SER A 17 -3.45 -31.04 12.39
N TYR A 18 -2.92 -31.02 13.61
CA TYR A 18 -3.20 -29.95 14.57
C TYR A 18 -2.38 -28.68 14.32
N VAL A 19 -1.17 -28.81 13.76
CA VAL A 19 -0.33 -27.65 13.42
C VAL A 19 -0.85 -26.93 12.17
N ILE A 20 -1.44 -27.64 11.20
CA ILE A 20 -1.98 -27.02 9.98
C ILE A 20 -3.31 -26.28 10.25
N ASN A 21 -4.10 -26.69 11.25
CA ASN A 21 -5.37 -26.03 11.62
C ASN A 21 -5.25 -24.86 12.61
N SER A 22 -4.04 -24.53 13.11
CA SER A 22 -3.83 -23.33 13.93
C SER A 22 -3.31 -22.12 13.15
N ILE A 23 -3.01 -22.30 11.86
CA ILE A 23 -2.93 -21.19 10.92
C ILE A 23 -4.36 -20.88 10.50
N ASN A 24 -5.10 -20.19 11.37
CA ASN A 24 -6.21 -19.37 10.91
C ASN A 24 -5.68 -18.60 9.69
N PRO A 25 -6.26 -18.73 8.48
CA PRO A 25 -5.96 -17.80 7.43
C PRO A 25 -6.27 -16.43 8.03
N LEU A 26 -5.21 -15.65 8.28
CA LEU A 26 -5.29 -14.26 8.71
C LEU A 26 -6.41 -13.66 7.89
N ASN A 27 -7.54 -13.39 8.56
CA ASN A 27 -8.68 -12.79 7.91
C ASN A 27 -8.17 -11.45 7.36
N PRO A 28 -7.97 -11.30 6.03
CA PRO A 28 -7.30 -10.15 5.46
C PRO A 28 -8.34 -9.05 5.32
N LEU A 29 -8.79 -8.56 6.49
CA LEU A 29 -9.70 -7.45 6.70
C LEU A 29 -8.91 -6.34 7.39
N ASN A 30 -8.25 -5.51 6.57
CA ASN A 30 -8.01 -4.07 6.76
C ASN A 30 -6.91 -3.61 5.81
N HIS A 31 -7.13 -3.82 4.51
CA HIS A 31 -6.35 -3.18 3.46
C HIS A 31 -7.28 -2.23 2.70
N ASP A 32 -7.82 -1.26 3.46
CA ASP A 32 -9.00 -0.47 3.13
C ASP A 32 -8.88 0.36 1.85
N PHE A 33 -7.67 0.63 1.35
CA PHE A 33 -7.52 1.53 0.21
C PHE A 33 -7.34 0.83 -1.14
N LEU A 34 -6.72 -0.35 -1.23
CA LEU A 34 -6.43 -0.99 -2.53
C LEU A 34 -7.22 -2.26 -2.83
N LYS A 35 -7.75 -2.96 -1.81
CA LYS A 35 -8.52 -4.20 -2.06
C LYS A 35 -9.89 -3.92 -2.70
N TYR A 36 -10.41 -2.71 -2.59
CA TYR A 36 -11.77 -2.36 -3.01
C TYR A 36 -11.93 -2.08 -4.52
N TYR A 37 -10.84 -2.02 -5.29
CA TYR A 37 -10.92 -1.47 -6.65
C TYR A 37 -10.98 -2.46 -7.82
N VAL A 38 -10.77 -3.75 -7.57
CA VAL A 38 -10.47 -4.67 -8.67
C VAL A 38 -11.69 -5.55 -9.00
N ASN A 39 -12.41 -5.15 -10.05
CA ASN A 39 -13.26 -5.94 -10.97
C ASN A 39 -14.77 -5.63 -11.06
N SER A 40 -15.44 -4.98 -10.10
CA SER A 40 -16.90 -4.77 -10.22
C SER A 40 -17.30 -3.57 -11.06
N ASP A 41 -16.48 -2.52 -11.11
CA ASP A 41 -16.98 -1.19 -11.44
C ASP A 41 -16.94 -0.84 -12.93
N PHE A 42 -16.13 -1.55 -13.73
CA PHE A 42 -16.03 -1.31 -15.18
C PHE A 42 -17.03 -2.15 -16.01
N ASN A 43 -17.92 -2.90 -15.36
CA ASN A 43 -18.88 -3.76 -16.06
C ASN A 43 -19.94 -2.99 -16.86
N ASN A 44 -20.19 -1.72 -16.49
CA ASN A 44 -21.22 -0.87 -17.07
C ASN A 44 -20.72 0.13 -18.12
N VAL A 45 -19.44 0.04 -18.52
CA VAL A 45 -18.90 0.90 -19.59
C VAL A 45 -19.27 0.36 -20.98
N SER A 46 -19.13 1.19 -22.02
CA SER A 46 -19.39 0.75 -23.41
C SER A 46 -18.46 -0.39 -23.83
N ASP A 47 -18.87 -1.20 -24.81
CA ASP A 47 -18.04 -2.33 -25.27
C ASP A 47 -16.73 -1.87 -25.89
N GLU A 48 -16.71 -0.70 -26.55
CA GLU A 48 -15.48 -0.08 -27.06
C GLU A 48 -14.54 0.31 -25.92
N CYS A 49 -15.07 0.91 -24.84
CA CYS A 49 -14.26 1.21 -23.66
C CYS A 49 -13.77 -0.07 -22.95
N LYS A 50 -14.60 -1.12 -22.85
CA LYS A 50 -14.15 -2.42 -22.32
C LYS A 50 -12.99 -2.98 -23.13
N ASN A 51 -13.02 -2.85 -24.45
CA ASN A 51 -11.94 -3.30 -25.30
C ASN A 51 -10.64 -2.54 -25.00
N ASP A 52 -10.69 -1.21 -24.86
CA ASP A 52 -9.52 -0.42 -24.44
C ASP A 52 -8.98 -0.88 -23.08
N LEU A 53 -9.85 -1.05 -22.07
CA LEU A 53 -9.47 -1.50 -20.73
C LEU A 53 -8.87 -2.92 -20.73
N ASN A 54 -9.32 -3.81 -21.62
CA ASN A 54 -8.83 -5.19 -21.67
C ASN A 54 -7.57 -5.36 -22.52
N LEU A 55 -7.38 -4.53 -23.55
CA LEU A 55 -6.32 -4.69 -24.54
C LEU A 55 -5.17 -3.69 -24.36
N SER A 56 -5.37 -2.59 -23.64
CA SER A 56 -4.29 -1.64 -23.35
C SER A 56 -3.28 -2.24 -22.38
N ILE A 57 -2.06 -2.42 -22.88
CA ILE A 57 -0.92 -2.90 -22.08
C ILE A 57 -0.62 -1.89 -20.98
N GLU A 58 -0.62 -0.59 -21.29
CA GLU A 58 -0.38 0.48 -20.33
C GLU A 58 -1.42 0.51 -19.23
N PHE A 59 -2.71 0.32 -19.55
CA PHE A 59 -3.71 0.18 -18.51
C PHE A 59 -3.44 -1.05 -17.63
N SER A 60 -3.16 -2.22 -18.23
CA SER A 60 -2.91 -3.44 -17.46
C SER A 60 -1.70 -3.35 -16.52
N GLU A 61 -0.66 -2.65 -16.94
CA GLU A 61 0.60 -2.55 -16.20
C GLU A 61 0.68 -1.33 -15.28
N CYS A 62 0.01 -0.23 -15.60
CA CYS A 62 0.17 1.04 -14.90
C CYS A 62 -1.08 1.44 -14.11
N SER A 63 -2.26 0.94 -14.46
CA SER A 63 -3.48 1.31 -13.75
C SER A 63 -3.38 0.92 -12.28
N PRO A 64 -3.55 1.87 -11.34
CA PRO A 64 -3.53 1.56 -9.91
C PRO A 64 -4.63 0.58 -9.49
N TYR A 65 -5.63 0.40 -10.35
CA TYR A 65 -6.74 -0.52 -10.18
C TYR A 65 -6.45 -1.94 -10.68
N HIS A 66 -5.39 -2.14 -11.47
CA HIS A 66 -4.90 -3.46 -11.87
C HIS A 66 -3.65 -3.89 -11.07
N LEU A 67 -2.89 -2.94 -10.55
CA LEU A 67 -1.68 -3.17 -9.79
C LEU A 67 -1.96 -3.86 -8.45
N LYS A 68 -1.51 -5.09 -8.30
CA LYS A 68 -1.56 -5.84 -7.04
C LYS A 68 -0.19 -5.83 -6.37
N ILE A 69 -0.10 -5.08 -5.27
CA ILE A 69 1.15 -4.91 -4.51
C ILE A 69 1.15 -5.82 -3.29
N TYR A 70 2.17 -6.65 -3.19
CA TYR A 70 2.44 -7.59 -2.10
C TYR A 70 3.87 -7.40 -1.61
N PHE A 71 4.16 -7.91 -0.41
CA PHE A 71 5.52 -7.89 0.11
C PHE A 71 6.53 -8.62 -0.80
N SER A 72 6.10 -9.64 -1.57
CA SER A 72 6.96 -10.39 -2.48
C SER A 72 7.30 -9.66 -3.77
N ASN A 73 6.46 -8.73 -4.24
CA ASN A 73 6.61 -8.08 -5.55
C ASN A 73 6.71 -6.55 -5.48
N TYR A 74 6.67 -5.93 -4.29
CA TYR A 74 6.61 -4.47 -4.18
C TYR A 74 7.76 -3.78 -4.94
N LYS A 75 9.00 -4.29 -4.88
CA LYS A 75 10.15 -3.70 -5.59
C LYS A 75 9.92 -3.63 -7.10
N GLU A 76 9.39 -4.70 -7.68
CA GLU A 76 9.07 -4.77 -9.11
C GLU A 76 7.99 -3.75 -9.45
N ILE A 77 6.88 -3.74 -8.69
CA ILE A 77 5.79 -2.78 -8.91
C ILE A 77 6.26 -1.33 -8.77
N CYS A 78 7.09 -1.05 -7.76
CA CYS A 78 7.71 0.25 -7.56
C CYS A 78 8.56 0.68 -8.74
N SER A 79 9.32 -0.25 -9.33
CA SER A 79 10.09 0.02 -10.55
C SER A 79 9.19 0.29 -11.75
N THR A 80 8.14 -0.51 -11.93
CA THR A 80 7.17 -0.38 -13.03
C THR A 80 6.44 0.96 -12.96
N VAL A 81 5.93 1.34 -11.80
CA VAL A 81 5.16 2.58 -11.62
C VAL A 81 6.03 3.82 -11.84
N ASN A 82 7.32 3.76 -11.47
CA ASN A 82 8.26 4.84 -11.73
C ASN A 82 8.83 4.85 -13.16
N SER A 83 8.48 3.87 -14.00
CA SER A 83 8.89 3.85 -15.40
C SER A 83 8.28 5.01 -16.19
N GLU A 84 8.98 5.46 -17.23
CA GLU A 84 8.49 6.49 -18.14
C GLU A 84 7.11 6.13 -18.73
N LYS A 85 6.89 4.85 -19.04
CA LYS A 85 5.61 4.34 -19.54
C LYS A 85 4.45 4.66 -18.60
N CYS A 86 4.57 4.31 -17.32
CA CYS A 86 3.51 4.56 -16.35
C CYS A 86 3.39 6.05 -16.01
N GLN A 87 4.49 6.79 -15.96
CA GLN A 87 4.43 8.24 -15.77
C GLN A 87 3.71 8.96 -16.92
N ASN A 88 3.85 8.48 -18.17
CA ASN A 88 3.12 9.02 -19.30
C ASN A 88 1.64 8.61 -19.28
N PHE A 89 1.33 7.37 -18.91
CA PHE A 89 -0.04 6.92 -18.67
C PHE A 89 -0.75 7.77 -17.61
N TYR A 90 -0.10 8.09 -16.49
CA TYR A 90 -0.71 8.94 -15.45
C TYR A 90 -0.93 10.39 -15.86
N LYS A 91 -0.16 10.91 -16.82
CA LYS A 91 -0.35 12.26 -17.34
C LYS A 91 -1.56 12.36 -18.26
N ASP A 92 -1.77 11.35 -19.10
CA ASP A 92 -2.90 11.30 -20.04
C ASP A 92 -3.39 9.85 -20.24
N PRO A 93 -4.16 9.30 -19.30
CA PRO A 93 -4.63 7.91 -19.39
C PRO A 93 -5.57 7.70 -20.59
N PHE A 94 -6.25 8.76 -21.04
CA PHE A 94 -7.18 8.71 -22.15
C PHE A 94 -6.51 8.73 -23.53
N SER A 95 -5.21 9.02 -23.62
CA SER A 95 -4.44 8.72 -24.84
C SER A 95 -4.34 7.21 -25.09
N TYR A 96 -4.35 6.40 -24.03
CA TYR A 96 -4.32 4.94 -24.08
C TYR A 96 -5.72 4.30 -24.01
N LEU A 97 -6.71 5.06 -23.53
CA LEU A 97 -8.11 4.64 -23.39
C LEU A 97 -9.06 5.59 -24.17
N PRO A 98 -8.87 5.79 -25.48
CA PRO A 98 -9.62 6.79 -26.25
C PRO A 98 -11.13 6.57 -26.23
N ASN A 99 -11.60 5.32 -26.21
CA ASN A 99 -13.02 4.96 -26.20
C ASN A 99 -13.67 5.16 -24.83
N CYS A 100 -12.88 5.38 -23.77
CA CYS A 100 -13.38 5.65 -22.42
C CYS A 100 -13.51 7.15 -22.08
N LYS A 101 -13.16 8.06 -23.00
CA LYS A 101 -13.11 9.52 -22.77
C LYS A 101 -14.42 10.16 -22.31
N ASN A 102 -15.55 9.52 -22.59
CA ASN A 102 -16.88 10.01 -22.25
C ASN A 102 -17.56 9.19 -21.14
N ASP A 103 -16.89 8.17 -20.62
CA ASP A 103 -17.43 7.32 -19.57
C ASP A 103 -17.19 7.96 -18.19
N SER A 104 -18.26 8.35 -17.50
CA SER A 104 -18.15 9.07 -16.23
C SER A 104 -17.48 8.25 -15.13
N THR A 105 -17.64 6.92 -15.13
CA THR A 105 -16.99 6.04 -14.15
C THR A 105 -15.49 6.00 -14.38
N VAL A 106 -15.04 5.85 -15.62
CA VAL A 106 -13.61 5.88 -15.97
C VAL A 106 -13.03 7.27 -15.74
N ILE A 107 -13.72 8.35 -16.14
CA ILE A 107 -13.31 9.75 -15.88
C ILE A 107 -13.09 10.01 -14.40
N ASN A 108 -13.99 9.57 -13.53
CA ASN A 108 -13.86 9.80 -12.10
C ASN A 108 -12.66 9.04 -11.51
N LYS A 109 -12.47 7.78 -11.92
CA LYS A 109 -11.33 6.94 -11.48
C LYS A 109 -9.98 7.43 -12.03
N PHE A 110 -9.96 8.07 -13.20
CA PHE A 110 -8.76 8.68 -13.76
C PHE A 110 -8.71 10.19 -13.62
N SER A 111 -9.50 10.75 -12.70
CA SER A 111 -9.43 12.17 -12.37
C SER A 111 -8.05 12.50 -11.79
N PRO A 112 -7.57 13.75 -11.93
CA PRO A 112 -6.26 14.14 -11.42
C PRO A 112 -6.07 13.82 -9.93
N VAL A 113 -7.10 14.02 -9.11
CA VAL A 113 -7.08 13.70 -7.67
C VAL A 113 -6.96 12.19 -7.43
N ALA A 114 -7.65 11.36 -8.21
CA ALA A 114 -7.63 9.91 -8.05
C ALA A 114 -6.28 9.32 -8.46
N VAL A 115 -5.75 9.78 -9.61
CA VAL A 115 -4.42 9.39 -10.10
C VAL A 115 -3.33 9.81 -9.11
N GLU A 116 -3.36 11.04 -8.62
CA GLU A 116 -2.36 11.51 -7.66
C GLU A 116 -2.46 10.78 -6.32
N THR A 117 -3.67 10.54 -5.81
CA THR A 117 -3.88 9.77 -4.58
C THR A 117 -3.34 8.35 -4.73
N ALA A 118 -3.60 7.70 -5.87
CA ALA A 118 -3.09 6.38 -6.16
C ALA A 118 -1.56 6.36 -6.25
N LYS A 119 -0.94 7.35 -6.91
CA LYS A 119 0.52 7.50 -6.97
C LYS A 119 1.13 7.67 -5.58
N VAL A 120 0.55 8.52 -4.73
CA VAL A 120 1.01 8.69 -3.34
C VAL A 120 0.87 7.39 -2.56
N GLY A 121 -0.23 6.66 -2.73
CA GLY A 121 -0.43 5.33 -2.16
C GLY A 121 0.65 4.33 -2.58
N ILE A 122 0.98 4.28 -3.87
CA ILE A 122 2.07 3.41 -4.37
C ILE A 122 3.41 3.85 -3.79
N ASN A 123 3.73 5.14 -3.82
CA ASN A 123 4.97 5.69 -3.28
C ASN A 123 5.16 5.36 -1.78
N TYR A 124 4.07 5.34 -1.01
CA TYR A 124 4.09 4.86 0.36
C TYR A 124 4.56 3.41 0.47
N TYR A 125 4.01 2.49 -0.33
CA TYR A 125 4.48 1.09 -0.37
C TYR A 125 5.93 0.94 -0.84
N CYS A 126 6.42 1.92 -1.61
CA CYS A 126 7.79 1.96 -2.12
C CYS A 126 8.78 2.67 -1.21
N THR A 127 8.33 3.24 -0.07
CA THR A 127 9.20 4.04 0.79
C THR A 127 10.21 3.15 1.52
N THR A 128 11.49 3.45 1.35
CA THR A 128 12.61 2.81 2.05
C THR A 128 13.27 3.75 3.06
N ASN A 129 14.00 3.18 4.00
CA ASN A 129 14.91 3.92 4.88
C ASN A 129 16.24 4.22 4.17
N ASP A 130 17.16 4.84 4.90
CA ASP A 130 18.48 5.24 4.41
C ASP A 130 19.41 4.05 4.07
N ASP A 131 19.10 2.86 4.60
CA ASP A 131 19.81 1.61 4.31
C ASP A 131 19.19 0.86 3.10
N GLY A 132 18.16 1.43 2.46
CA GLY A 132 17.46 0.82 1.33
C GLY A 132 16.48 -0.29 1.72
N GLU A 133 16.22 -0.49 3.01
CA GLU A 133 15.22 -1.42 3.52
C GLU A 133 13.83 -0.77 3.50
N ILE A 134 12.78 -1.56 3.29
CA ILE A 134 11.40 -1.04 3.32
C ILE A 134 11.07 -0.46 4.69
N CYS A 135 10.33 0.65 4.70
CA CYS A 135 9.91 1.28 5.95
C CYS A 135 8.94 0.39 6.76
N PRO A 136 8.96 0.45 8.10
CA PRO A 136 8.15 -0.45 8.94
C PRO A 136 6.63 -0.37 8.69
N ALA A 137 6.09 0.83 8.47
CA ALA A 137 4.67 1.03 8.18
C ALA A 137 4.23 0.38 6.85
N PRO A 138 4.84 0.69 5.68
CA PRO A 138 4.47 0.02 4.44
C PRO A 138 4.78 -1.48 4.45
N GLU A 139 5.87 -1.92 5.08
CA GLU A 139 6.15 -3.35 5.27
C GLU A 139 5.02 -4.07 6.01
N ALA A 140 4.63 -3.53 7.17
CA ALA A 140 3.56 -4.13 7.97
C ALA A 140 2.25 -4.15 7.19
N THR A 141 1.96 -3.06 6.47
CA THR A 141 0.79 -2.96 5.60
C THR A 141 0.85 -4.07 4.54
N LEU A 142 1.93 -4.19 3.75
CA LEU A 142 2.10 -5.25 2.74
C LEU A 142 2.02 -6.68 3.30
N LYS A 143 2.30 -6.88 4.60
CA LYS A 143 2.14 -8.15 5.32
C LYS A 143 0.72 -8.36 5.90
N GLY A 144 -0.23 -7.48 5.59
CA GLY A 144 -1.61 -7.56 6.04
C GLY A 144 -1.83 -7.09 7.49
N LEU A 145 -0.85 -6.39 8.07
CA LEU A 145 -0.95 -5.86 9.43
C LEU A 145 -1.52 -4.44 9.40
N SER A 146 -2.42 -4.17 10.34
CA SER A 146 -2.91 -2.81 10.56
C SER A 146 -1.87 -1.96 11.27
N ILE A 147 -1.54 -0.80 10.70
CA ILE A 147 -0.72 0.24 11.36
C ILE A 147 -1.52 0.99 12.45
N ARG A 148 -2.85 0.96 12.35
CA ARG A 148 -3.74 1.65 13.28
C ARG A 148 -3.66 1.01 14.67
N GLY A 149 -3.34 1.84 15.66
CA GLY A 149 -3.22 1.40 17.06
C GLY A 149 -1.96 0.58 17.35
N ASN A 150 -1.13 0.30 16.35
CA ASN A 150 0.10 -0.45 16.53
C ASN A 150 1.28 0.51 16.80
N LYS A 151 1.47 0.86 18.07
CA LYS A 151 2.51 1.79 18.51
C LYS A 151 3.92 1.33 18.14
N ASN A 152 4.17 0.02 18.07
CA ASN A 152 5.49 -0.51 17.72
C ASN A 152 5.84 -0.23 16.26
N ILE A 153 4.90 -0.38 15.33
CA ILE A 153 5.11 -0.05 13.92
C ILE A 153 5.40 1.45 13.76
N ILE A 154 4.61 2.30 14.42
CA ILE A 154 4.81 3.76 14.35
C ILE A 154 6.15 4.16 14.98
N SER A 155 6.47 3.64 16.17
CA SER A 155 7.76 3.91 16.83
C SER A 155 8.96 3.45 16.00
N ASN A 156 8.87 2.31 15.31
CA ASN A 156 9.92 1.88 14.39
C ASN A 156 9.99 2.78 13.14
N THR A 157 8.86 3.25 12.62
CA THR A 157 8.79 4.21 11.51
C THR A 157 9.49 5.53 11.88
N CYS A 158 9.38 5.97 13.13
CA CYS A 158 10.05 7.17 13.66
C CYS A 158 11.58 7.15 13.61
N LYS A 159 12.20 5.98 13.37
CA LYS A 159 13.66 5.84 13.36
C LYS A 159 14.32 6.35 12.08
N SER A 160 13.55 6.63 11.03
CA SER A 160 14.06 7.19 9.76
C SER A 160 13.20 8.35 9.28
N ARG A 161 13.86 9.44 8.89
CA ARG A 161 13.18 10.64 8.36
C ARG A 161 12.41 10.35 7.08
N GLN A 162 12.96 9.49 6.21
CA GLN A 162 12.29 9.09 4.97
C GLN A 162 11.00 8.35 5.26
N CYS A 163 11.01 7.42 6.22
CA CYS A 163 9.82 6.67 6.63
C CYS A 163 8.74 7.57 7.26
N ILE A 164 9.12 8.54 8.10
CA ILE A 164 8.19 9.54 8.63
C ILE A 164 7.56 10.32 7.49
N LYS A 165 8.37 10.81 6.54
CA LYS A 165 7.89 11.60 5.40
C LYS A 165 6.93 10.81 4.54
N GLY A 166 7.28 9.59 4.13
CA GLY A 166 6.44 8.76 3.26
C GLY A 166 5.08 8.45 3.89
N LEU A 167 5.04 8.08 5.17
CA LEU A 167 3.77 7.86 5.88
C LEU A 167 2.99 9.18 6.07
N THR A 168 3.67 10.29 6.36
CA THR A 168 3.03 11.60 6.51
C THR A 168 2.38 12.08 5.21
N ASP A 169 3.08 11.96 4.08
CA ASP A 169 2.58 12.34 2.77
C ASP A 169 1.34 11.52 2.40
N TYR A 170 1.37 10.21 2.64
CA TYR A 170 0.23 9.32 2.44
C TYR A 170 -0.99 9.72 3.27
N LEU A 171 -0.82 9.90 4.58
CA LEU A 171 -1.92 10.24 5.48
C LEU A 171 -2.49 11.63 5.19
N ASN A 172 -1.64 12.62 4.90
CA ASN A 172 -2.09 13.97 4.52
C ASN A 172 -2.86 13.94 3.20
N ASN A 173 -2.35 13.23 2.19
CA ASN A 173 -3.04 13.12 0.90
C ASN A 173 -4.41 12.47 1.06
N ALA A 174 -4.50 11.35 1.80
CA ALA A 174 -5.78 10.71 2.09
C ALA A 174 -6.76 11.65 2.81
N LEU A 175 -6.30 12.38 3.85
CA LEU A 175 -7.15 13.31 4.59
C LEU A 175 -7.61 14.51 3.76
N ASN A 176 -6.75 15.04 2.88
CA ASN A 176 -7.05 16.23 2.09
C ASN A 176 -7.99 15.92 0.92
N ASN A 177 -7.91 14.71 0.36
CA ASN A 177 -8.63 14.35 -0.86
C ASN A 177 -9.88 13.48 -0.60
N ILE A 178 -10.11 13.01 0.63
CA ILE A 178 -11.16 12.01 0.89
C ILE A 178 -12.55 12.46 0.43
N ASN A 179 -12.93 13.71 0.70
CA ASN A 179 -14.26 14.21 0.33
C ASN A 179 -14.46 14.19 -1.19
N GLU A 180 -13.47 14.67 -1.96
CA GLU A 180 -13.56 14.67 -3.42
C GLU A 180 -13.59 13.24 -3.99
N LEU A 181 -12.82 12.33 -3.40
CA LEU A 181 -12.82 10.92 -3.82
C LEU A 181 -14.14 10.21 -3.49
N GLU A 182 -14.78 10.55 -2.37
CA GLU A 182 -16.11 10.04 -2.01
C GLU A 182 -17.19 10.59 -2.95
N GLU A 183 -17.18 11.90 -3.25
CA GLU A 183 -18.09 12.52 -4.22
C GLU A 183 -17.98 11.88 -5.61
N LYS A 184 -16.76 11.48 -6.01
CA LYS A 184 -16.49 10.79 -7.28
C LYS A 184 -16.76 9.28 -7.23
N SER A 185 -17.24 8.75 -6.11
CA SER A 185 -17.45 7.31 -5.88
C SER A 185 -16.18 6.48 -6.13
N VAL A 186 -15.02 7.09 -5.89
CA VAL A 186 -13.72 6.43 -6.00
C VAL A 186 -13.52 5.58 -4.75
N THR A 187 -13.70 6.15 -3.56
CA THR A 187 -13.54 5.45 -2.28
C THR A 187 -14.70 5.71 -1.33
N SER A 188 -14.74 4.99 -0.21
CA SER A 188 -15.54 5.33 0.96
C SER A 188 -14.70 5.10 2.22
N THR A 189 -14.67 6.06 3.14
CA THR A 189 -13.85 5.96 4.35
C THR A 189 -14.66 6.23 5.62
N SER A 190 -14.50 5.37 6.62
CA SER A 190 -15.16 5.58 7.90
C SER A 190 -14.56 6.76 8.67
N ARG A 191 -15.39 7.51 9.40
CA ARG A 191 -14.94 8.54 10.35
C ARG A 191 -13.85 8.02 11.30
N LYS A 192 -14.03 6.80 11.77
CA LYS A 192 -13.12 6.09 12.67
C LYS A 192 -11.74 5.84 12.03
N THR A 193 -11.66 5.70 10.70
CA THR A 193 -10.39 5.62 9.95
C THR A 193 -9.72 7.00 9.87
N LEU A 194 -10.48 8.05 9.55
CA LEU A 194 -9.94 9.43 9.48
C LEU A 194 -9.37 9.90 10.83
N GLU A 195 -10.05 9.61 11.93
CA GLU A 195 -9.54 9.88 13.29
C GLU A 195 -8.22 9.16 13.57
N SER A 196 -8.06 7.95 13.04
CA SER A 196 -6.81 7.19 13.20
C SER A 196 -5.68 7.80 12.38
N TYR A 197 -5.96 8.26 11.16
CA TYR A 197 -4.98 8.95 10.34
C TYR A 197 -4.49 10.23 11.02
N LYS A 198 -5.41 11.03 11.57
CA LYS A 198 -5.07 12.22 12.37
C LYS A 198 -4.23 11.85 13.59
N SER A 199 -4.62 10.82 14.35
CA SER A 199 -3.85 10.38 15.52
C SER A 199 -2.44 9.91 15.17
N ILE A 200 -2.26 9.19 14.05
CA ILE A 200 -0.93 8.75 13.60
C ILE A 200 -0.10 9.97 13.17
N LEU A 201 -0.69 10.92 12.44
CA LEU A 201 0.01 12.16 12.04
C LEU A 201 0.50 12.96 13.24
N GLU A 202 -0.30 13.10 14.30
CA GLU A 202 0.12 13.77 15.52
C GLU A 202 1.29 13.05 16.21
N GLU A 203 1.26 11.71 16.25
CA GLU A 203 2.38 10.92 16.78
C GLU A 203 3.66 11.13 15.96
N LEU A 204 3.57 11.12 14.62
CA LEU A 204 4.71 11.33 13.72
C LEU A 204 5.34 12.71 13.87
N LYS A 205 4.55 13.73 14.21
CA LYS A 205 5.01 15.10 14.47
C LYS A 205 5.49 15.33 15.90
N SER A 206 5.25 14.37 16.80
CA SER A 206 5.58 14.53 18.21
C SER A 206 7.08 14.59 18.45
N LYS A 207 7.50 15.28 19.53
CA LYS A 207 8.91 15.30 19.97
C LYS A 207 9.45 13.89 20.23
N ASN A 208 8.58 12.98 20.68
CA ASN A 208 8.94 11.58 20.96
C ASN A 208 9.31 10.82 19.69
N CYS A 209 8.59 11.04 18.58
CA CYS A 209 8.92 10.41 17.31
C CYS A 209 10.19 11.01 16.71
N ILE A 210 10.27 12.35 16.67
CA ILE A 210 11.41 13.06 16.06
C ILE A 210 12.73 12.77 16.78
N SER A 211 12.71 12.55 18.10
CA SER A 211 13.93 12.22 18.86
C SER A 211 14.49 10.82 18.56
N LEU A 212 13.74 9.94 17.89
CA LEU A 212 14.17 8.58 17.54
C LEU A 212 14.91 8.48 16.21
N ILE A 213 14.95 9.56 15.43
CA ILE A 213 15.60 9.58 14.11
C ILE A 213 17.10 9.30 14.28
N LYS A 214 17.58 8.16 13.75
CA LYS A 214 18.98 7.72 13.87
C LYS A 214 19.98 8.73 13.25
N ASP A 215 19.54 9.55 12.30
CA ASP A 215 20.37 10.57 11.65
C ASP A 215 20.81 11.70 12.58
N ALA A 216 20.17 11.89 13.74
CA ALA A 216 20.61 12.86 14.73
C ALA A 216 22.03 12.55 15.25
N THR A 217 22.43 11.27 15.26
CA THR A 217 23.74 10.83 15.80
C THR A 217 24.84 10.83 14.75
N LYS A 218 24.53 10.60 13.46
CA LYS A 218 25.53 10.59 12.37
C LYS A 218 26.02 11.99 12.01
N ILE A 219 25.18 13.01 12.20
CA ILE A 219 25.55 14.43 12.02
C ILE A 219 26.48 14.90 13.16
N LEU A 220 26.23 14.46 14.40
CA LEU A 220 27.07 14.83 15.56
C LEU A 220 28.47 14.19 15.54
N ASN A 221 28.61 12.99 14.98
CA ASN A 221 29.91 12.32 14.89
C ASN A 221 30.77 12.80 13.71
N LYS A 222 30.18 13.41 12.67
CA LYS A 222 30.96 13.99 11.57
C LYS A 222 31.59 15.34 11.94
N SER A 223 31.01 16.06 12.91
CA SER A 223 31.57 17.29 13.48
C SER A 223 32.67 17.07 14.54
N PHE A 224 33.01 15.82 14.87
CA PHE A 224 34.02 15.49 15.90
C PHE A 224 35.27 14.77 15.37
N ILE A 225 35.39 14.55 14.06
CA ILE A 225 36.54 13.82 13.44
C ILE A 225 37.41 14.76 12.56
N GLU A 226 37.04 16.03 12.43
CA GLU A 226 37.88 17.06 11.80
C GLU A 226 38.26 18.13 12.84
N CYS A 227 39.12 17.75 13.79
CA CYS A 227 39.93 18.65 14.62
C CYS A 227 41.38 18.17 14.59
#